data_AF-A0A4Q3AHU2-F1
#
_entry.id   AF-A0A4Q3AHU2-F1
#
_cell.length_a   1.000
_cell.length_b   1.000
_cell.length_c   1.000
_cell.angle_alpha   90.00
_cell.angle_beta   90.00
_cell.angle_gamma   90.00
#
_symmetry.space_group_name_H-M   'P 1'
#
loop_
_entity.id
_entity.type
_entity.pdbx_description
1 polymer ?
#
loop_
_entity_poly.entity_id
_entity_poly.type
_entity_poly.pdbx_seq_one_letter_code
_entity_poly.pdbx_strand_id
1 'polypeptide(L)' 'MKIFGYQKSGEPLQEMEEISIKCDLKDLDEVIDFLISVRSLMKDHGLNFGHEHLSDWRKKNGAAICGDVDIIISR' A
#
# COMPACT_ATOMS: atom_id res chain seq x y z
N MET A 1 13.39 -4.92 -5.24
CA MET A 1 12.19 -4.13 -4.94
C MET A 1 12.37 -2.80 -5.62
N LYS A 2 11.34 -2.28 -6.30
CA LYS A 2 11.34 -0.93 -6.84
C LYS A 2 10.29 -0.14 -6.10
N ILE A 3 10.60 1.09 -5.77
CA ILE A 3 9.71 1.99 -5.05
C ILE A 3 9.37 3.10 -6.02
N PHE A 4 8.10 3.46 -6.04
CA PHE A 4 7.61 4.49 -6.93
C PHE A 4 6.71 5.47 -6.18
N GLY A 5 6.75 6.73 -6.59
CA GLY A 5 5.92 7.79 -6.02
C GLY A 5 5.72 8.95 -6.98
N TYR A 6 4.92 9.92 -6.55
CA TYR A 6 4.65 11.15 -7.27
C TYR A 6 4.97 12.34 -6.37
N GLN A 7 5.58 13.41 -6.89
CA GLN A 7 5.72 14.65 -6.10
C GLN A 7 4.37 15.36 -5.95
N LYS A 8 3.50 15.29 -6.98
CA LYS A 8 2.14 15.81 -6.96
C LYS A 8 1.17 14.87 -7.68
N SER A 9 -0.10 14.92 -7.26
CA SER A 9 -1.18 14.19 -7.95
C SER A 9 -1.27 14.62 -9.42
N GLY A 10 -1.31 13.64 -10.32
CA GLY A 10 -1.38 13.85 -11.77
C GLY A 10 -0.02 13.97 -12.47
N GLU A 11 1.10 13.95 -11.74
CA GLU A 11 2.43 13.85 -12.35
C GLU A 11 2.76 12.40 -12.75
N PRO A 12 3.77 12.17 -13.61
CA PRO A 12 4.26 10.82 -13.90
C PRO A 12 4.89 10.16 -12.68
N LEU A 13 4.78 8.83 -12.62
CA LEU A 13 5.34 8.01 -11.56
C LEU A 13 6.87 8.05 -11.64
N GLN A 14 7.54 8.33 -10.53
CA GLN A 14 9.00 8.41 -10.42
C GLN A 14 9.52 7.26 -9.57
N GLU A 15 10.62 6.63 -10.01
CA GLU A 15 11.35 5.64 -9.20
C GLU A 15 12.08 6.36 -8.05
N MET A 16 11.98 5.82 -6.84
CA MET A 16 12.55 6.39 -5.61
C MET A 16 13.50 5.39 -4.95
N GLU A 17 14.48 5.89 -4.22
CA GLU A 17 15.41 5.06 -3.45
C GLU A 17 14.87 4.67 -2.07
N GLU A 18 13.98 5.48 -1.49
CA GLU A 18 13.42 5.27 -0.15
C GLU A 18 11.96 5.73 -0.01
N ILE A 19 11.26 5.18 0.99
CA ILE A 19 9.97 5.68 1.49
C ILE A 19 10.15 6.07 2.95
N SER A 20 9.68 7.26 3.32
CA SER A 20 9.56 7.68 4.71
C SER A 20 8.08 7.72 5.11
N ILE A 21 7.71 7.03 6.19
CA ILE A 21 6.34 7.02 6.73
C ILE A 21 6.33 7.76 8.06
N LYS A 22 5.62 8.89 8.12
CA LYS A 22 5.35 9.62 9.37
C LYS A 22 3.95 9.22 9.86
N CYS A 23 3.90 8.48 10.95
CA CYS A 23 2.68 7.84 11.43
C CYS A 23 2.70 7.66 12.95
N ASP A 24 1.53 7.40 13.54
CA ASP A 24 1.45 6.91 14.93
C ASP A 24 1.45 5.37 15.00
N LEU A 25 1.30 4.81 16.20
CA LEU A 25 1.28 3.35 16.38
C LEU A 25 0.11 2.68 15.65
N LYS A 26 -1.06 3.30 15.65
CA LYS A 26 -2.26 2.75 15.04
C LYS A 26 -2.12 2.71 13.52
N ASP A 27 -1.63 3.80 12.94
CA ASP A 27 -1.32 3.89 11.51
C ASP A 27 -0.28 2.84 11.10
N LEU A 28 0.76 2.64 11.91
CA LEU A 28 1.83 1.68 11.63
C LEU A 28 1.31 0.23 11.67
N ASP A 29 0.55 -0.13 12.71
CA ASP A 29 -0.06 -1.46 12.83
C ASP A 29 -0.96 -1.76 11.63
N GLU A 30 -1.73 -0.77 11.18
CA GLU A 30 -2.60 -0.90 10.01
C GLU A 30 -1.81 -1.18 8.72
N VAL A 31 -0.71 -0.45 8.50
CA VAL A 31 0.17 -0.69 7.34
C VAL A 31 0.78 -2.09 7.42
N ILE A 32 1.20 -2.54 8.61
CA ILE A 32 1.75 -3.88 8.80
C ILE A 32 0.72 -4.96 8.46
N ASP A 33 -0.52 -4.83 8.95
CA ASP A 33 -1.60 -5.78 8.68
C ASP A 33 -1.93 -5.86 7.19
N PHE A 34 -1.97 -4.72 6.51
CA PHE A 34 -2.11 -4.66 5.07
C PHE A 34 -0.97 -5.41 4.35
N LEU A 35 0.29 -5.14 4.71
CA LEU A 35 1.45 -5.81 4.10
C LEU A 35 1.45 -7.33 4.34
N ILE A 36 1.00 -7.78 5.52
CA ILE A 36 0.83 -9.21 5.83
C ILE A 36 -0.26 -9.83 4.94
N SER A 37 -1.40 -9.14 4.79
CA SER A 37 -2.50 -9.58 3.94
C SER A 37 -2.06 -9.71 2.48
N VAL A 38 -1.39 -8.68 1.94
CA VAL A 38 -0.88 -8.71 0.56
C VAL A 38 0.15 -9.81 0.36
N ARG A 39 1.06 -10.01 1.32
CA ARG A 39 2.02 -11.13 1.28
C ARG A 39 1.31 -12.48 1.18
N SER A 40 0.19 -12.67 1.87
CA SER A 40 -0.61 -13.90 1.75
C SER A 40 -1.16 -14.05 0.34
N LEU A 41 -1.82 -13.02 -0.19
CA LEU A 41 -2.38 -13.02 -1.54
C LEU A 41 -1.32 -13.27 -2.61
N MET A 42 -0.12 -12.70 -2.48
CA MET A 42 0.99 -12.94 -3.38
C MET A 42 1.45 -14.41 -3.37
N LYS A 43 1.37 -15.10 -2.22
CA LYS A 43 1.66 -16.54 -2.13
C LYS A 43 0.57 -17.36 -2.80
N ASP A 44 -0.69 -17.01 -2.56
CA ASP A 44 -1.84 -17.78 -3.06
C ASP A 44 -2.02 -17.63 -4.58
N HIS A 45 -1.78 -16.43 -5.12
CA HIS A 45 -1.97 -16.13 -6.54
C HIS A 45 -0.68 -16.23 -7.38
N GLY A 46 0.50 -16.25 -6.75
CA GLY A 46 1.78 -16.43 -7.44
C GLY A 46 2.02 -15.38 -8.51
N LEU A 47 2.19 -15.82 -9.78
CA LEU A 47 2.41 -14.94 -10.93
C LEU A 47 1.14 -14.19 -11.38
N ASN A 48 -0.03 -14.62 -10.93
CA ASN A 48 -1.31 -13.98 -11.28
C ASN A 48 -1.69 -12.86 -10.30
N PHE A 49 -0.85 -12.56 -9.32
CA PHE A 49 -1.06 -11.42 -8.43
C PHE A 49 -0.90 -10.12 -9.24
N GLY A 50 -1.92 -9.27 -9.23
CA GLY A 50 -1.89 -7.95 -9.86
C GLY A 50 -1.36 -6.90 -8.88
N HIS A 51 -2.29 -6.26 -8.18
CA HIS A 51 -1.98 -5.24 -7.18
C HIS A 51 -3.07 -5.18 -6.11
N GLU A 52 -2.71 -4.68 -4.94
CA GLU A 52 -3.66 -4.35 -3.87
C GLU A 52 -3.40 -2.92 -3.39
N HIS A 53 -4.49 -2.24 -3.03
CA HIS A 53 -4.49 -0.90 -2.46
C HIS A 53 -4.80 -0.96 -0.96
N LEU A 54 -4.06 -0.20 -0.16
CA LEU A 54 -4.37 -0.02 1.26
C LEU A 54 -5.77 0.56 1.44
N SER A 55 -6.17 1.50 0.58
CA SER A 55 -7.49 2.13 0.62
C SER A 55 -8.63 1.13 0.41
N ASP A 56 -8.46 0.13 -0.45
CA ASP A 56 -9.46 -0.91 -0.67
C ASP A 56 -9.46 -1.95 0.44
N TRP A 57 -8.28 -2.30 0.96
CA TRP A 57 -8.17 -3.16 2.14
C TRP A 57 -8.86 -2.53 3.37
N ARG A 58 -8.69 -1.22 3.59
CA ARG A 58 -9.39 -0.44 4.62
C ARG A 58 -10.91 -0.56 4.50
N LYS A 59 -11.44 -0.33 3.30
CA LYS A 59 -12.89 -0.45 3.01
C LYS A 59 -13.42 -1.84 3.32
N LYS A 60 -12.69 -2.89 2.95
CA LYS A 60 -13.08 -4.29 3.21
C LYS A 60 -13.13 -4.62 4.70
N ASN A 61 -12.26 -4.02 5.51
CA ASN A 61 -12.13 -4.29 6.95
C ASN A 61 -12.91 -3.31 7.84
N GLY A 62 -13.75 -2.44 7.26
CA GLY A 62 -14.58 -1.50 8.02
C GLY A 62 -13.78 -0.40 8.75
N ALA A 63 -12.53 -0.17 8.35
CA ALA A 63 -11.73 0.93 8.88
C ALA A 63 -12.33 2.27 8.40
N ALA A 64 -12.32 3.27 9.28
CA ALA A 64 -12.72 4.62 8.90
C ALA A 64 -11.80 5.09 7.77
N ILE A 65 -12.38 5.51 6.63
CA ILE A 65 -11.61 6.05 5.51
C ILE A 65 -11.03 7.39 5.97
N CYS A 66 -9.76 7.38 6.38
CA CYS A 66 -9.04 8.56 6.83
C CYS A 66 -7.92 8.85 5.84
N GLY A 67 -8.12 9.90 5.04
CA GLY A 67 -7.08 10.53 4.23
C GLY A 67 -6.88 9.97 2.83
N ASP A 68 -6.21 10.80 2.01
CA ASP A 68 -5.88 10.55 0.60
C ASP A 68 -4.64 9.65 0.41
N VAL A 69 -4.08 9.10 1.51
CA VAL A 69 -2.88 8.28 1.45
C VAL A 69 -3.23 6.87 1.05
N ASP A 70 -2.65 6.42 -0.05
CA ASP A 70 -2.75 5.05 -0.52
C ASP A 70 -1.36 4.43 -0.66
N ILE A 71 -1.27 3.15 -0.30
CA ILE A 71 -0.08 2.32 -0.50
C ILE A 71 -0.50 1.22 -1.46
N ILE A 72 0.20 1.14 -2.59
CA ILE A 72 -0.08 0.16 -3.64
C ILE A 72 1.07 -0.83 -3.68
N ILE A 73 0.76 -2.12 -3.55
CA ILE A 73 1.74 -3.19 -3.71
C ILE A 73 1.35 -4.00 -4.94
N SER A 74 2.26 -4.05 -5.91
CA SER A 74 2.09 -4.77 -7.17
C SER A 74 3.26 -5.72 -7.44
N ARG A 75 3.07 -6.66 -8.37
CA ARG A 75 4.11 -7.58 -8.85
C ARG A 75 4.51 -7.29 -10.29
#